data_AF-A0A383S7L6-F1
#
_entry.id   AF-A0A383S7L6-F1
#
_cell.length_a   1.000
_cell.length_b   1.000
_cell.length_c   1.000
_cell.angle_alpha   90.00
_cell.angle_beta   90.00
_cell.angle_gamma   90.00
#
_symmetry.space_group_name_H-M   'P 1'
#
loop_
_entity.id
_entity.type
_entity.pdbx_description
1 polymer ?
#
loop_
_entity_poly.entity_id
_entity_poly.type
_entity_poly.pdbx_seq_one_letter_code
_entity_poly.pdbx_strand_id
1 'polypeptide(L)' 'MSPSHSRPRRAHDRVRAAMRSARALWRDFTGESAYDRYLLRHRLEHPGHEPMSERQFWRARTDFDEKNVSSGCC' A
#
# COMPACT_ATOMS: atom_id res chain seq x y z
N MET A 1 5.00 -47.71 22.93
CA MET A 1 5.33 -46.32 23.36
C MET A 1 5.89 -45.57 22.17
N SER A 2 5.11 -44.68 21.56
CA SER A 2 5.61 -43.74 20.56
C SER A 2 4.77 -42.47 20.57
N PRO A 3 5.34 -41.28 20.79
CA PRO A 3 4.65 -40.04 20.48
C PRO A 3 5.07 -39.59 19.07
N SER A 4 4.15 -39.73 18.11
CA SER A 4 4.28 -39.12 16.78
C SER A 4 4.12 -37.60 16.90
N HIS A 5 5.23 -36.88 17.00
CA HIS A 5 5.24 -35.41 16.96
C HIS A 5 5.11 -34.93 15.52
N SER A 6 3.87 -34.90 15.01
CA SER A 6 3.57 -34.37 13.69
C SER A 6 2.86 -33.01 13.79
N ARG A 7 3.60 -31.92 13.49
CA ARG A 7 3.23 -30.79 12.60
C ARG A 7 3.61 -29.38 13.13
N PRO A 8 4.84 -28.90 12.90
CA PRO A 8 5.14 -27.46 12.94
C PRO A 8 4.56 -26.69 11.73
N ARG A 9 4.10 -27.38 10.67
CA ARG A 9 3.63 -26.78 9.41
C ARG A 9 2.48 -25.76 9.58
N ARG A 10 1.51 -26.08 10.45
CA ARG A 10 0.33 -25.22 10.70
C ARG A 10 0.69 -23.87 11.34
N ALA A 11 1.73 -23.81 12.16
CA ALA A 11 2.18 -22.57 12.79
C ALA A 11 2.88 -21.66 11.77
N HIS A 12 3.72 -22.24 10.92
CA HIS A 12 4.39 -21.50 9.84
C HIS A 12 3.39 -20.91 8.83
N ASP A 13 2.32 -21.62 8.50
CA ASP A 13 1.29 -21.13 7.58
C ASP A 13 0.55 -19.92 8.17
N ARG A 14 0.24 -19.94 9.47
CA ARG A 14 -0.40 -18.81 10.17
C ARG A 14 0.53 -17.60 10.26
N VAL A 15 1.81 -17.82 10.56
CA VAL A 15 2.81 -16.75 10.59
C VAL A 15 2.96 -16.12 9.20
N ARG A 16 3.02 -16.93 8.13
CA ARG A 16 3.05 -16.40 6.75
C ARG A 16 1.79 -15.62 6.40
N ALA A 17 0.61 -16.08 6.80
CA ALA A 17 -0.64 -15.37 6.58
C ALA A 17 -0.68 -14.02 7.33
N ALA A 18 -0.20 -14.00 8.57
CA ALA A 18 -0.09 -12.78 9.37
C ALA A 18 0.90 -11.78 8.76
N MET A 19 2.09 -12.23 8.32
CA MET A 19 3.07 -11.36 7.65
C MET A 19 2.53 -10.76 6.34
N ARG A 20 1.79 -11.54 5.54
CA ARG A 20 1.15 -11.02 4.32
C ARG A 20 0.12 -9.94 4.64
N SER A 21 -0.68 -10.16 5.67
CA SER A 21 -1.69 -9.20 6.12
C SER A 21 -1.06 -7.92 6.68
N ALA A 22 -0.02 -8.06 7.51
CA ALA A 22 0.76 -6.94 8.03
C ALA A 22 1.46 -6.15 6.92
N ARG A 23 2.01 -6.83 5.89
CA ARG A 23 2.59 -6.16 4.72
C ARG A 23 1.54 -5.41 3.91
N ALA A 24 0.35 -5.97 3.72
CA ALA A 24 -0.74 -5.28 3.03
C ALA A 24 -1.19 -4.02 3.80
N LEU A 25 -1.34 -4.13 5.12
CA LEU A 25 -1.63 -2.99 6.00
C LEU A 25 -0.51 -1.95 5.98
N TRP A 26 0.75 -2.39 6.03
CA TRP A 26 1.89 -1.49 5.97
C TRP A 26 1.95 -0.76 4.64
N ARG A 27 1.69 -1.44 3.52
CA ARG A 27 1.62 -0.88 2.16
C ARG A 27 0.48 0.13 2.02
N ASP A 28 -0.62 -0.12 2.71
CA ASP A 28 -1.75 0.82 2.79
C ASP A 28 -1.42 2.06 3.63
N PHE A 29 -0.71 1.84 4.73
CA PHE A 29 -0.34 2.88 5.70
C PHE A 29 0.84 3.76 5.23
N THR A 30 1.86 3.18 4.60
CA THR A 30 3.00 3.92 4.00
C THR A 30 2.62 4.63 2.69
N GLY A 31 1.42 4.38 2.18
CA GLY A 31 0.96 4.99 0.94
C GLY A 31 1.56 4.36 -0.31
N GLU A 32 2.21 3.19 -0.22
CA GLU A 32 2.53 2.38 -1.40
C GLU A 32 1.27 1.97 -2.18
N SER A 33 0.08 1.98 -1.55
CA SER A 33 -1.22 1.83 -2.25
C SER A 33 -1.83 3.14 -2.75
N ALA A 34 -1.17 4.29 -2.54
CA ALA A 34 -1.70 5.60 -2.94
C ALA A 34 -1.92 5.70 -4.45
N TYR A 35 -1.05 5.06 -5.25
CA TYR A 35 -1.20 4.99 -6.69
C TYR A 35 -2.43 4.17 -7.11
N ASP A 36 -2.68 3.02 -6.47
CA ASP A 36 -3.87 2.19 -6.76
C ASP A 36 -5.18 2.92 -6.42
N ARG A 37 -5.20 3.63 -5.28
CA ARG A 37 -6.33 4.51 -4.91
C ARG A 37 -6.51 5.66 -5.91
N TYR A 38 -5.41 6.25 -6.40
CA TYR A 38 -5.46 7.25 -7.46
C TYR A 38 -6.07 6.67 -8.74
N LEU A 39 -5.66 5.46 -9.16
CA LEU A 39 -6.22 4.80 -10.34
C LEU A 39 -7.71 4.50 -10.18
N LEU A 40 -8.12 3.99 -9.01
CA LEU A 40 -9.53 3.73 -8.73
C LEU A 40 -10.36 5.01 -8.84
N ARG A 41 -9.88 6.10 -8.23
CA ARG A 41 -10.54 7.40 -8.28
C ARG A 41 -10.55 7.96 -9.71
N HIS A 42 -9.42 7.89 -10.41
CA HIS A 42 -9.29 8.36 -11.79
C HIS A 42 -10.23 7.62 -12.74
N ARG A 43 -10.41 6.30 -12.56
CA ARG A 43 -11.36 5.50 -13.35
C ARG A 43 -12.82 5.90 -13.10
N LEU A 44 -13.16 6.33 -11.88
CA LEU A 44 -14.50 6.79 -11.54
C LEU A 44 -14.77 8.21 -12.04
N GLU A 45 -13.80 9.11 -11.90
CA GLU A 45 -13.94 10.54 -12.24
C GLU A 45 -13.71 10.82 -13.73
N HIS A 46 -12.85 10.03 -14.39
CA HIS A 46 -12.44 10.23 -15.78
C HIS A 46 -12.46 8.91 -16.57
N PRO A 47 -13.65 8.35 -16.83
CA PRO A 47 -13.78 7.20 -17.71
C PRO A 47 -13.38 7.59 -19.14
N GLY A 48 -12.15 7.24 -19.54
CA GLY A 48 -11.62 7.50 -20.89
C GLY A 48 -10.33 8.32 -20.93
N HIS A 49 -9.82 8.80 -19.80
CA HIS A 49 -8.51 9.44 -19.74
C HIS A 49 -7.44 8.46 -19.24
N GLU A 50 -6.26 8.49 -19.86
CA GLU A 50 -5.16 7.64 -19.41
C GLU A 50 -4.61 8.19 -18.08
N PRO A 51 -4.55 7.37 -17.02
CA PRO A 51 -4.03 7.82 -15.75
C PRO A 51 -2.53 8.15 -15.87
N MET A 52 -2.06 9.08 -15.04
CA MET A 52 -0.63 9.36 -14.95
C MET A 52 0.13 8.10 -14.53
N SER A 53 1.37 7.93 -15.01
CA SER A 53 2.23 6.83 -14.57
C SER A 53 2.60 6.97 -13.08
N GLU A 54 2.94 5.85 -12.45
CA GLU A 54 3.30 5.81 -11.02
C GLU A 54 4.39 6.83 -10.65
N ARG A 55 5.44 6.94 -11.48
CA ARG A 55 6.54 7.89 -11.25
C ARG A 55 6.07 9.35 -11.34
N GLN A 56 5.18 9.67 -12.27
CA GLN A 56 4.61 11.01 -12.41
C GLN A 56 3.71 11.34 -11.22
N PHE A 57 2.91 10.36 -10.75
CA PHE A 57 2.08 10.51 -9.56
C PHE A 57 2.91 10.84 -8.32
N TRP A 58 4.00 10.09 -8.07
CA TRP A 58 4.88 10.36 -6.94
C TRP A 58 5.57 11.72 -7.04
N ARG A 59 6.03 12.10 -8.24
CA ARG A 59 6.62 13.43 -8.46
C ARG A 59 5.62 14.55 -8.23
N ALA A 60 4.40 14.43 -8.75
CA ALA A 60 3.33 15.40 -8.54
C ALA A 60 2.92 15.50 -7.06
N ARG A 61 2.94 14.37 -6.34
CA ARG A 61 2.68 14.35 -4.89
C ARG A 61 3.77 15.06 -4.10
N THR A 62 5.05 14.85 -4.43
CA THR A 62 6.16 15.57 -3.81
C THR A 62 6.08 17.07 -4.12
N ASP A 63 5.84 17.46 -5.37
CA ASP A 63 5.65 18.86 -5.76
C ASP A 63 4.46 19.51 -5.03
N PHE A 64 3.36 18.76 -4.88
CA PHE A 64 2.21 19.19 -4.11
C PHE A 64 2.56 19.35 -2.63
N ASP A 65 3.29 18.39 -2.03
CA ASP A 65 3.74 18.47 -0.63
C ASP A 65 4.66 19.67 -0.41
N GLU A 66 5.66 19.88 -1.28
CA GLU A 66 6.55 21.05 -1.22
C GLU A 66 5.80 22.38 -1.33
N LYS A 67 4.75 22.45 -2.18
CA LYS A 67 3.92 23.65 -2.35
C LYS A 67 2.86 23.83 -1.28
N ASN A 68 2.33 22.75 -0.71
CA ASN A 68 1.29 22.76 0.33
C ASN A 68 1.88 22.71 1.75
N VAL A 69 3.18 22.45 1.89
CA VAL A 69 4.01 22.84 3.04
C VAL A 69 4.25 24.36 2.98
N SER A 70 3.16 25.10 2.78
CA SER A 70 3.05 26.50 3.16
C SER A 70 2.98 26.52 4.69
N SER A 71 4.15 26.48 5.31
CA SER A 71 4.52 27.30 6.46
C SER A 71 3.36 27.67 7.40
N GLY A 72 3.10 26.80 8.37
CA GLY A 72 2.63 27.27 9.67
C GLY A 72 3.72 28.13 10.29
N CYS A 73 3.73 29.41 9.96
CA CYS A 73 4.41 30.44 10.73
C CYS A 73 3.50 31.67 10.77
N CYS A 74 2.51 31.59 11.66
CA CYS A 74 1.92 32.67 12.44
C CYS A 74 1.40 32.04 13.73
#